data_AF-A0A381PVC8-F1
#
_entry.id   AF-A0A381PVC8-F1
#
_cell.length_a   1.000
_cell.length_b   1.000
_cell.length_c   1.000
_cell.angle_alpha   90.00
_cell.angle_beta   90.00
_cell.angle_gamma   90.00
#
_symmetry.space_group_name_H-M   'P 1'
#
loop_
_entity.id
_entity.type
_entity.pdbx_description
1 polymer ?
#
loop_
_entity_poly.entity_id
_entity_poly.type
_entity_poly.pdbx_seq_one_letter_code
_entity_poly.pdbx_strand_id
1 'polypeptide(L)' 'MYDLAGTDENRRFSPYCWRIRMSLAHKDLAVDCQPWSFTASERRSNL' A
#
# COMPACT_ATOMS: atom_id res chain seq x y z
N MET A 1 1.03 6.34 -1.24
CA MET A 1 1.82 5.23 -0.68
C MET A 1 1.41 3.94 -1.36
N TYR A 2 2.38 3.11 -1.73
CA TYR A 2 2.12 1.74 -2.18
C TYR A 2 2.13 0.81 -0.96
N ASP A 3 0.99 0.19 -0.70
CA ASP A 3 0.76 -0.65 0.48
C ASP A 3 0.72 -2.11 0.04
N LEU A 4 1.57 -2.95 0.64
CA LEU A 4 1.75 -4.32 0.16
C LEU A 4 0.47 -5.13 0.38
N ALA A 5 -0.01 -5.70 -0.72
CA ALA A 5 -1.20 -6.52 -0.79
C ALA A 5 -0.88 -7.88 -1.44
N GLY A 6 -1.70 -8.87 -1.11
CA GLY A 6 -1.59 -10.21 -1.68
C GLY A 6 -2.48 -10.33 -2.91
N THR A 7 -2.95 -11.54 -3.17
CA THR A 7 -4.00 -11.77 -4.18
C THR A 7 -5.28 -10.98 -3.88
N ASP A 8 -5.61 -10.81 -2.59
CA ASP A 8 -6.71 -9.95 -2.17
C ASP A 8 -6.20 -8.52 -1.97
N GLU A 9 -6.58 -7.64 -2.91
CA GLU A 9 -6.26 -6.21 -2.91
C GLU A 9 -6.98 -5.42 -1.82
N ASN A 10 -7.85 -6.03 -1.00
CA ASN A 10 -8.41 -5.39 0.19
C ASN A 10 -7.66 -5.74 1.47
N ARG A 11 -6.74 -6.72 1.41
CA ARG A 11 -6.00 -7.19 2.58
C ARG A 11 -4.57 -6.63 2.61
N ARG A 12 -4.34 -5.68 3.53
CA ARG A 12 -3.01 -5.15 3.84
C ARG A 12 -2.37 -5.95 4.97
N PHE A 13 -1.21 -6.53 4.71
CA PHE A 13 -0.54 -7.41 5.69
C PHE A 13 0.87 -6.98 6.05
N SER A 14 1.47 -6.00 5.36
CA SER A 14 2.85 -5.60 5.64
C SER A 14 2.98 -4.81 6.95
N PRO A 15 3.76 -5.29 7.92
CA PRO A 15 4.00 -4.54 9.16
C PRO A 15 4.79 -3.24 8.91
N TYR A 16 5.65 -3.20 7.88
CA TYR A 16 6.40 -2.00 7.52
C TYR A 16 5.49 -0.90 6.99
N CYS A 17 4.51 -1.26 6.17
CA CYS A 17 3.55 -0.32 5.64
C CYS A 17 2.67 0.27 6.76
N TRP A 18 2.27 -0.55 7.73
CA TRP A 18 1.54 -0.08 8.92
C TRP A 18 2.31 0.96 9.74
N ARG A 19 3.61 0.76 9.95
CA ARG A 19 4.46 1.74 10.67
C ARG A 19 4.47 3.11 9.99
N ILE A 20 4.56 3.13 8.66
CA ILE A 20 4.53 4.38 7.88
C ILE A 20 3.15 5.04 7.99
N ARG A 21 2.07 4.27 7.82
CA ARG A 21 0.69 4.77 7.96
C ARG A 21 0.44 5.40 9.32
N MET A 22 0.85 4.73 10.40
CA MET A 22 0.73 5.28 11.75
C MET A 22 1.56 6.57 11.89
N SER A 23 2.79 6.60 11.38
CA SER A 23 3.63 7.81 11.44
C SER A 23 3.02 9.01 10.71
N LEU A 24 2.41 8.78 9.54
CA LEU A 24 1.72 9.81 8.77
C LEU A 24 0.46 10.30 9.49
N ALA A 25 -0.34 9.38 10.04
CA ALA A 25 -1.52 9.72 10.83
C ALA A 25 -1.17 10.55 12.07
N HIS A 26 -0.08 10.20 12.78
CA HIS A 26 0.42 10.99 13.92
C HIS A 26 0.91 12.39 13.54
N LYS A 27 1.16 12.64 12.25
CA LYS A 27 1.58 13.94 11.71
C LYS A 27 0.44 14.67 11.00
N ASP A 28 -0.77 14.12 11.05
CA ASP A 28 -1.96 14.63 10.34
C ASP A 28 -1.73 14.78 8.82
N LEU A 29 -0.92 13.89 8.25
CA LEU A 29 -0.61 13.86 6.83
C LEU A 29 -1.50 12.86 6.12
N ALA A 30 -2.40 13.37 5.27
CA ALA A 30 -3.21 12.53 4.39
C ALA A 30 -2.32 11.78 3.39
N VAL A 31 -2.67 10.51 3.13
CA VAL A 31 -1.96 9.67 2.18
C VAL A 31 -2.93 8.72 1.50
N ASP A 32 -2.89 8.70 0.17
CA ASP A 32 -3.58 7.68 -0.61
C ASP A 32 -2.80 6.35 -0.56
N CYS A 33 -3.48 5.23 -0.33
CA CYS A 33 -2.87 3.91 -0.11
C CYS A 33 -3.28 2.92 -1.19
N GLN A 34 -2.45 2.85 -2.24
CA GLN A 34 -2.68 1.98 -3.39
C GLN A 34 -2.13 0.56 -3.12
N PRO A 35 -2.90 -0.52 -3.34
CA PRO A 35 -2.40 -1.89 -3.21
C PRO A 35 -1.24 -2.13 -4.18
N TRP A 36 -0.21 -2.83 -3.70
CA TRP A 36 0.89 -3.28 -4.55
C TRP A 36 1.18 -4.76 -4.33
N SER A 37 1.27 -5.53 -5.40
CA SER A 37 1.61 -6.96 -5.33
C SER A 37 3.11 -7.17 -5.34
N PHE A 38 3.58 -8.11 -4.51
CA PHE A 38 5.01 -8.47 -4.43
C PHE A 38 5.56 -9.05 -5.73
N THR A 39 4.72 -9.72 -6.52
CA THR A 39 5.12 -10.45 -7.74
C THR A 39 4.77 -9.70 -9.01
N ALA A 40 4.15 -8.52 -8.92
CA ALA A 40 3.80 -7.74 -10.10
C ALA A 40 5.05 -7.02 -10.65
N SER A 41 5.58 -7.53 -11.76
CA SER A 41 6.43 -6.76 -12.66
C SER A 41 5.52 -6.01 -13.63
N GLU A 42 5.55 -4.67 -13.58
CA GLU A 42 4.93 -3.78 -14.57
C GLU A 42 3.46 -4.10 -14.91
N ARG A 43 2.56 -4.09 -13.92
CA ARG A 43 1.11 -4.05 -14.20
C ARG A 43 0.68 -2.63 -14.60
N ARG A 44 1.23 -2.12 -15.70
CA ARG A 44 0.69 -0.98 -16.45
C ARG A 44 -0.06 -1.53 -17.66
N SER A 45 -1.35 -1.78 -17.51
CA SER A 45 -2.26 -1.67 -18.64
C SER A 45 -3.16 -0.48 -18.36
N ASN A 46 -2.93 0.59 -19.12
CA ASN A 46 -3.82 1.72 -19.26
C ASN A 46 -5.27 1.23 -19.37
N LEU A 47 -6.13 1.66 -18.46
CA LEU A 47 -7.55 1.90 -18.66
C LEU A 47 -7.94 3.05 -17.71
#